data_AF-A0ABD3MFF6-F1
#
_entry.id   AF-A0ABD3MFF6-F1
#
_cell.length_a   1.000
_cell.length_b   1.000
_cell.length_c   1.000
_cell.angle_alpha   90.00
_cell.angle_beta   90.00
_cell.angle_gamma   90.00
#
_symmetry.space_group_name_H-M   'P 1'
#
loop_
_entity.id
_entity.type
_entity.pdbx_description
1 polymer ?
#
loop_
_entity_poly.entity_id
_entity_poly.type
_entity_poly.pdbx_seq_one_letter_code
_entity_poly.pdbx_strand_id
1 'polypeptide(L)'
;MSSRSEIDDRCIVGRTKHERKRTIDIDSTSIASKTNSNHASGYDPKRSRVNDNTMMDFIRGVVSADLTTVPGIGPAAAKKLATGEGDEKVTNTYQLIGKFLMLKGPDTEDNKVESLEHCEKFWYWLQDKGISAHRSAIVKAIAMKVNGLLPGVYDPDVYGDDDESEEEE
;
A
#
# COMPACT_ATOMS: atom_id res chain seq x y z
N MET A 1 -5.37 59.68 48.66
CA MET A 1 -6.28 58.63 48.16
C MET A 1 -5.41 57.41 47.91
N SER A 2 -5.36 56.47 48.87
CA SER A 2 -6.06 55.16 48.83
C SER A 2 -5.57 54.29 47.67
N SER A 3 -5.03 53.07 47.80
CA SER A 3 -4.90 52.07 48.89
C SER A 3 -3.80 51.09 48.42
N ARG A 4 -2.76 50.70 49.17
CA ARG A 4 -2.64 49.62 50.19
C ARG A 4 -3.35 48.29 49.87
N SER A 5 -2.56 47.23 49.68
CA SER A 5 -2.72 45.89 50.30
C SER A 5 -1.42 45.10 50.06
N GLU A 6 -0.43 45.17 50.95
CA GLU A 6 -0.25 44.27 52.12
C GLU A 6 0.14 42.83 51.74
N ILE A 7 1.45 42.63 51.82
CA ILE A 7 2.15 41.40 52.18
C ILE A 7 1.66 41.02 53.58
N ASP A 8 1.32 39.74 53.80
CA ASP A 8 1.25 39.20 55.15
C ASP A 8 2.11 37.94 55.25
N ASP A 9 3.10 38.07 56.12
CA ASP A 9 3.93 37.02 56.68
C ASP A 9 3.06 36.12 57.58
N ARG A 10 3.22 34.80 57.45
CA ARG A 10 3.77 34.00 58.55
C ARG A 10 3.95 32.52 58.21
N CYS A 11 5.23 32.15 58.26
CA CYS A 11 5.83 30.88 58.62
C CYS A 11 5.05 30.08 59.69
N ILE A 12 5.06 28.74 59.60
CA ILE A 12 5.60 27.81 60.64
C ILE A 12 5.28 26.33 60.32
N VAL A 13 6.36 25.58 60.03
CA VAL A 13 6.75 24.26 60.56
C VAL A 13 5.88 23.02 60.30
N GLY A 14 6.45 22.09 59.52
CA GLY A 14 6.85 20.80 60.09
C GLY A 14 6.23 19.50 59.55
N ARG A 15 7.14 18.56 59.24
CA ARG A 15 7.04 17.08 59.34
C ARG A 15 6.42 16.26 58.20
N THR A 16 7.35 15.74 57.38
CA THR A 16 7.64 14.31 57.13
C THR A 16 6.55 13.29 56.76
N LYS A 17 6.94 12.49 55.75
CA LYS A 17 6.62 11.06 55.50
C LYS A 17 5.25 10.76 54.88
N HIS A 18 5.22 10.45 53.57
CA HIS A 18 5.12 9.06 53.12
C HIS A 18 5.18 8.94 51.59
N GLU A 19 6.12 8.11 51.18
CA GLU A 19 6.29 7.50 49.88
C GLU A 19 5.03 6.76 49.43
N ARG A 20 4.53 7.06 48.23
CA ARG A 20 3.65 6.15 47.48
C ARG A 20 4.16 6.05 46.04
N LYS A 21 5.08 5.10 45.86
CA LYS A 21 5.39 4.46 44.59
C LYS A 21 4.07 4.06 43.93
N ARG A 22 3.70 4.71 42.83
CA ARG A 22 2.68 4.19 41.91
C ARG A 22 3.38 3.20 41.01
N THR A 23 3.42 1.95 41.46
CA THR A 23 3.68 0.79 40.63
C THR A 23 2.59 0.78 39.55
N ILE A 24 2.99 0.93 38.29
CA ILE A 24 2.13 0.63 37.16
C ILE A 24 2.31 -0.86 36.96
N ASP A 25 1.33 -1.65 37.39
CA ASP A 25 1.24 -3.07 37.08
C ASP A 25 1.03 -3.19 35.57
N ILE A 26 2.11 -3.48 34.85
CA ILE A 26 2.07 -3.81 33.42
C ILE A 26 1.54 -5.23 33.36
N ASP A 27 0.22 -5.35 33.32
CA ASP A 27 -0.46 -6.63 33.12
C ASP A 27 0.02 -7.18 31.77
N SER A 28 0.88 -8.20 31.85
CA SER A 28 1.49 -8.89 30.72
C SER A 28 0.43 -9.76 30.06
N THR A 29 -0.54 -9.10 29.42
CA THR A 29 -1.47 -9.75 28.51
C THR A 29 -0.69 -10.05 27.26
N SER A 30 -0.24 -11.30 27.18
CA SER A 30 0.30 -11.95 25.99
C SER A 30 -0.51 -11.53 24.76
N ILE A 31 0.04 -10.60 23.96
CA ILE A 31 -0.43 -10.36 22.61
C ILE A 31 0.05 -11.56 21.82
N ALA A 32 -0.79 -12.60 21.79
CA ALA A 32 -0.66 -13.66 20.82
C ALA A 32 -0.72 -13.00 19.44
N SER A 33 0.45 -12.74 18.88
CA SER A 33 0.62 -12.42 17.47
C SER A 33 -0.05 -13.55 16.70
N LYS A 34 -1.29 -13.32 16.27
CA LYS A 34 -1.91 -14.12 15.22
C LYS A 34 -1.06 -13.86 13.98
N THR A 35 -0.02 -14.65 13.83
CA THR A 35 0.63 -14.89 12.55
C THR A 35 -0.45 -15.50 11.66
N ASN A 36 -1.15 -14.64 10.92
CA ASN A 36 -1.95 -15.08 9.79
C ASN A 36 -0.97 -15.71 8.80
N SER A 37 -0.86 -17.03 8.85
CA SER A 37 -0.23 -17.86 7.85
C SER A 37 -1.08 -17.82 6.57
N ASN A 38 -1.06 -16.69 5.85
CA ASN A 38 -1.53 -16.64 4.47
C ASN A 38 -0.38 -17.11 3.59
N HIS A 39 -0.32 -18.41 3.37
CA HIS A 39 0.60 -19.05 2.44
C HIS A 39 0.38 -18.55 1.00
N ALA A 40 1.50 -18.32 0.29
CA ALA A 40 1.62 -18.00 -1.13
C ALA A 40 1.00 -16.67 -1.60
N SER A 41 1.60 -15.53 -1.24
CA SER A 41 1.15 -14.23 -1.74
C SER A 41 2.23 -13.50 -2.53
N GLY A 42 2.39 -13.85 -3.80
CA GLY A 42 3.15 -13.09 -4.80
C GLY A 42 2.23 -12.48 -5.87
N TYR A 43 2.80 -11.72 -6.81
CA TYR A 43 2.08 -11.30 -8.00
C TYR A 43 1.92 -12.49 -8.95
N ASP A 44 0.70 -12.73 -9.40
CA ASP A 44 0.39 -13.68 -10.45
C ASP A 44 -0.70 -13.06 -11.34
N PRO A 45 -0.44 -12.78 -12.63
CA PRO A 45 -1.39 -12.13 -13.54
C PRO A 45 -2.63 -12.97 -13.84
N LYS A 46 -2.61 -14.29 -13.60
CA LYS A 46 -3.75 -15.20 -13.81
C LYS A 46 -4.65 -15.31 -12.58
N ARG A 47 -4.10 -15.11 -11.38
CA ARG A 47 -4.84 -15.25 -10.10
C ARG A 47 -6.03 -14.31 -9.95
N SER A 48 -6.04 -13.17 -10.63
CA SER A 48 -7.20 -12.28 -10.61
C SER A 48 -7.65 -11.90 -11.99
N ARG A 49 -8.95 -12.11 -12.23
CA ARG A 49 -9.59 -11.85 -13.51
C ARG A 49 -10.55 -10.67 -13.39
N VAL A 50 -10.51 -9.83 -14.39
CA VAL A 50 -11.48 -8.79 -14.72
C VAL A 50 -11.98 -9.09 -16.13
N ASN A 51 -13.07 -8.45 -16.55
CA ASN A 51 -13.56 -8.65 -17.91
C ASN A 51 -12.50 -8.22 -18.94
N ASP A 52 -12.19 -9.10 -19.89
CA ASP A 52 -11.16 -8.87 -20.92
C ASP A 52 -11.50 -7.66 -21.80
N ASN A 53 -12.77 -7.40 -22.07
CA ASN A 53 -13.19 -6.20 -22.80
C ASN A 53 -12.84 -4.93 -22.02
N THR A 54 -13.14 -4.91 -20.72
CA THR A 54 -12.80 -3.77 -19.84
C THR A 54 -11.29 -3.56 -19.75
N MET A 55 -10.51 -4.65 -19.74
CA MET A 55 -9.06 -4.57 -19.79
C MET A 55 -8.56 -3.94 -21.09
N MET A 56 -9.04 -4.43 -22.23
CA MET A 56 -8.63 -3.94 -23.55
C MET A 56 -9.06 -2.50 -23.81
N ASP A 57 -10.26 -2.11 -23.36
CA ASP A 57 -10.77 -0.75 -23.45
C ASP A 57 -9.88 0.22 -22.67
N PHE A 58 -9.45 -0.16 -21.46
CA PHE A 58 -8.51 0.64 -20.68
C PHE A 58 -7.15 0.78 -21.37
N ILE A 59 -6.61 -0.31 -21.91
CA ILE A 59 -5.31 -0.32 -22.59
C ILE A 59 -5.33 0.57 -23.85
N ARG A 60 -6.40 0.49 -24.65
CA ARG A 60 -6.53 1.25 -25.91
C ARG A 60 -7.01 2.69 -25.71
N GLY A 61 -7.77 2.95 -24.65
CA GLY A 61 -8.38 4.25 -24.38
C GLY A 61 -7.38 5.32 -23.94
N VAL A 62 -7.85 6.55 -23.74
CA VAL A 62 -7.03 7.61 -23.13
C VAL A 62 -7.04 7.44 -21.62
N VAL A 63 -5.90 7.67 -20.95
CA VAL A 63 -5.84 7.66 -19.48
C VAL A 63 -6.68 8.81 -18.93
N SER A 64 -7.72 8.48 -18.16
CA SER A 64 -8.55 9.44 -17.46
C SER A 64 -7.99 9.75 -16.06
N ALA A 65 -8.38 10.88 -15.47
CA ALA A 65 -8.04 11.22 -14.08
C ALA A 65 -8.81 10.39 -13.04
N ASP A 66 -9.72 9.50 -13.43
CA ASP A 66 -10.54 8.72 -12.52
C ASP A 66 -9.96 7.32 -12.28
N LEU A 67 -9.65 7.02 -11.01
CA LEU A 67 -9.11 5.73 -10.56
C LEU A 67 -10.05 4.56 -10.88
N THR A 68 -11.37 4.78 -10.92
CA THR A 68 -12.32 3.69 -11.16
C THR A 68 -12.34 3.21 -12.60
N THR A 69 -11.67 3.94 -13.51
CA THR A 69 -11.47 3.49 -14.90
C THR A 69 -10.44 2.38 -15.02
N VAL A 70 -9.62 2.16 -13.97
CA VAL A 70 -8.66 1.05 -13.94
C VAL A 70 -9.39 -0.24 -13.59
N PRO A 71 -9.30 -1.29 -14.43
CA PRO A 71 -9.91 -2.58 -14.14
C PRO A 71 -9.48 -3.14 -12.77
N GLY A 72 -10.47 -3.49 -11.94
CA GLY A 72 -10.23 -3.99 -10.58
C GLY A 72 -10.24 -2.92 -9.48
N ILE A 73 -10.26 -1.62 -9.83
CA ILE A 73 -10.39 -0.54 -8.85
C ILE A 73 -11.86 -0.11 -8.72
N GLY A 74 -12.51 -0.55 -7.65
CA GLY A 74 -13.82 -0.04 -7.24
C GLY A 74 -13.72 1.15 -6.27
N PRO A 75 -14.86 1.77 -5.89
CA PRO A 75 -14.89 2.92 -4.96
C PRO A 75 -14.20 2.65 -3.62
N ALA A 76 -14.29 1.43 -3.11
CA ALA A 76 -13.62 1.04 -1.87
C ALA A 76 -12.09 1.01 -2.00
N ALA A 77 -11.56 0.53 -3.14
CA ALA A 77 -10.13 0.54 -3.42
C ALA A 77 -9.62 1.97 -3.66
N ALA A 78 -10.36 2.78 -4.42
CA ALA A 78 -10.06 4.20 -4.63
C ALA A 78 -9.99 4.98 -3.31
N LYS A 79 -10.91 4.72 -2.37
CA LYS A 79 -10.87 5.32 -1.03
C LYS A 79 -9.60 4.94 -0.26
N LYS A 80 -9.14 3.70 -0.37
CA LYS A 80 -7.89 3.23 0.27
C LYS A 80 -6.65 3.87 -0.36
N LEU A 81 -6.61 3.96 -1.69
CA LEU A 81 -5.53 4.64 -2.42
C LEU A 81 -5.39 6.12 -2.03
N ALA A 82 -6.52 6.78 -1.73
CA ALA A 82 -6.55 8.17 -1.28
C ALA A 82 -6.11 8.38 0.19
N THR A 83 -5.68 7.32 0.89
CA THR A 83 -5.13 7.41 2.25
C THR A 83 -3.61 7.58 2.25
N GLY A 84 -3.08 8.26 3.27
CA GLY A 84 -1.66 8.58 3.42
C GLY A 84 -1.36 10.07 3.21
N GLU A 85 -0.08 10.40 3.26
CA GLU A 85 0.44 11.76 3.08
C GLU A 85 1.47 11.79 1.95
N GLY A 86 1.64 12.96 1.31
CA GLY A 86 2.59 13.15 0.22
C GLY A 86 2.42 12.14 -0.92
N ASP A 87 3.53 11.54 -1.35
CA ASP A 87 3.62 10.62 -2.50
C ASP A 87 2.98 9.24 -2.25
N GLU A 88 2.54 8.99 -1.02
CA GLU A 88 1.74 7.81 -0.71
C GLU A 88 0.26 8.00 -1.07
N LYS A 89 -0.23 9.23 -1.16
CA LYS A 89 -1.64 9.50 -1.44
C LYS A 89 -1.92 9.49 -2.95
N VAL A 90 -2.71 8.52 -3.41
CA VAL A 90 -3.10 8.38 -4.81
C VAL A 90 -4.59 8.70 -4.98
N THR A 91 -4.88 9.77 -5.73
CA THR A 91 -6.23 10.31 -5.95
C THR A 91 -6.69 10.23 -7.41
N ASN A 92 -5.78 10.01 -8.34
CA ASN A 92 -6.05 9.91 -9.76
C ASN A 92 -5.17 8.85 -10.44
N THR A 93 -5.53 8.44 -11.65
CA THR A 93 -4.83 7.39 -12.40
C THR A 93 -3.41 7.79 -12.80
N TYR A 94 -3.14 9.08 -13.06
CA TYR A 94 -1.79 9.54 -13.40
C TYR A 94 -0.83 9.33 -12.23
N GLN A 95 -1.26 9.61 -11.00
CA GLN A 95 -0.49 9.34 -9.78
C GLN A 95 -0.26 7.85 -9.58
N LEU A 96 -1.26 7.01 -9.89
CA LEU A 96 -1.11 5.55 -9.80
C LEU A 96 -0.07 5.04 -10.80
N ILE A 97 -0.10 5.53 -12.04
CA ILE A 97 0.91 5.23 -13.08
C ILE A 97 2.29 5.73 -12.64
N GLY A 98 2.37 6.95 -12.10
CA GLY A 98 3.62 7.50 -11.56
C GLY A 98 4.17 6.63 -10.45
N LYS A 99 3.33 6.18 -9.51
CA LYS A 99 3.73 5.27 -8.43
C LYS A 99 4.25 3.95 -8.96
N PHE A 100 3.60 3.38 -9.98
CA PHE A 100 4.11 2.20 -10.66
C PHE A 100 5.51 2.46 -11.24
N LEU A 101 5.69 3.54 -12.01
CA LEU A 101 6.98 3.88 -12.63
C LEU A 101 8.10 4.12 -11.61
N MET A 102 7.79 4.75 -10.47
CA MET A 102 8.77 4.97 -9.39
C MET A 102 9.36 3.68 -8.83
N LEU A 103 8.64 2.55 -8.92
CA LEU A 103 9.09 1.25 -8.41
C LEU A 103 9.99 0.47 -9.38
N LYS A 104 10.15 0.92 -10.63
CA LYS A 104 11.05 0.29 -11.63
C LYS A 104 12.53 0.52 -11.29
N GLY A 105 12.84 1.46 -10.41
CA GLY A 105 14.23 1.76 -10.01
C GLY A 105 15.10 2.25 -11.18
N PRO A 106 16.38 2.56 -10.92
CA PRO A 106 17.34 2.89 -11.96
C PRO A 106 17.81 1.64 -12.72
N ASP A 107 17.97 1.75 -14.04
CA ASP A 107 18.52 0.68 -14.89
C ASP A 107 20.07 0.66 -14.82
N THR A 108 20.60 0.31 -13.65
CA THR A 108 22.04 0.15 -13.38
C THR A 108 22.32 -1.30 -13.02
N GLU A 109 23.49 -1.85 -13.36
CA GLU A 109 23.83 -3.27 -13.12
C GLU A 109 23.57 -3.74 -11.68
N ASP A 110 23.81 -2.89 -10.69
CA ASP A 110 23.60 -3.22 -9.27
C ASP A 110 22.15 -3.09 -8.77
N ASN A 111 21.26 -2.43 -9.53
CA ASN A 111 19.89 -2.10 -9.10
C ASN A 111 18.82 -2.29 -10.18
N LYS A 112 19.13 -3.10 -11.20
CA LYS A 112 18.20 -3.37 -12.30
C LYS A 112 16.99 -4.14 -11.77
N VAL A 113 15.82 -3.53 -11.84
CA VAL A 113 14.56 -4.19 -11.48
C VAL A 113 13.97 -4.79 -12.74
N GLU A 114 13.87 -6.11 -12.80
CA GLU A 114 13.25 -6.80 -13.95
C GLU A 114 11.72 -6.65 -13.95
N SER A 115 11.07 -6.98 -15.08
CA SER A 115 9.60 -6.89 -15.23
C SER A 115 8.85 -7.58 -14.07
N LEU A 116 9.31 -8.77 -13.67
CA LEU A 116 8.66 -9.57 -12.62
C LEU A 116 8.74 -8.88 -11.26
N GLU A 117 9.96 -8.52 -10.85
CA GLU A 117 10.20 -7.85 -9.58
C GLU A 117 9.47 -6.50 -9.51
N HIS A 118 9.38 -5.77 -10.64
CA HIS A 118 8.66 -4.51 -10.71
C HIS A 118 7.16 -4.70 -10.44
N CYS A 119 6.54 -5.71 -11.06
CA CYS A 119 5.15 -6.04 -10.83
C CYS A 119 4.89 -6.54 -9.40
N GLU A 120 5.81 -7.32 -8.83
CA GLU A 120 5.74 -7.76 -7.43
C GLU A 120 5.81 -6.59 -6.44
N LYS A 121 6.77 -5.67 -6.61
CA LYS A 121 6.89 -4.47 -5.78
C LYS A 121 5.59 -3.67 -5.77
N PHE A 122 4.97 -3.49 -6.93
CA PHE A 122 3.71 -2.78 -7.02
C PHE A 122 2.55 -3.58 -6.38
N TRP A 123 2.54 -4.90 -6.54
CA TRP A 123 1.55 -5.77 -5.91
C TRP A 123 1.60 -5.73 -4.38
N TYR A 124 2.80 -5.75 -3.78
CA TYR A 124 2.99 -5.59 -2.34
C TYR A 124 2.62 -4.18 -1.89
N TRP A 125 2.94 -3.14 -2.66
CA TRP A 125 2.48 -1.80 -2.32
C TRP A 125 0.93 -1.70 -2.27
N LEU A 126 0.21 -2.34 -3.19
CA LEU A 126 -1.26 -2.44 -3.12
C LEU A 126 -1.73 -3.22 -1.89
N GLN A 127 -1.00 -4.27 -1.48
CA GLN A 127 -1.26 -5.01 -0.25
C GLN A 127 -1.14 -4.12 0.99
N ASP A 128 -0.07 -3.33 1.07
CA ASP A 128 0.22 -2.44 2.19
C ASP A 128 -0.80 -1.30 2.29
N LYS A 129 -1.33 -0.85 1.14
CA LYS A 129 -2.51 0.04 1.08
C LYS A 129 -3.81 -0.62 1.55
N GLY A 130 -3.79 -1.92 1.86
CA GLY A 130 -4.93 -2.69 2.32
C GLY A 130 -5.89 -3.09 1.20
N ILE A 131 -5.45 -3.08 -0.06
CA ILE A 131 -6.27 -3.58 -1.18
C ILE A 131 -6.20 -5.10 -1.15
N SER A 132 -7.34 -5.76 -0.87
CA SER A 132 -7.41 -7.21 -0.75
C SER A 132 -7.89 -7.90 -2.03
N ALA A 133 -8.74 -7.23 -2.81
CA ALA A 133 -9.36 -7.76 -4.02
C ALA A 133 -8.67 -7.24 -5.29
N HIS A 134 -8.70 -8.05 -6.34
CA HIS A 134 -8.27 -7.69 -7.70
C HIS A 134 -6.86 -7.13 -7.90
N ARG A 135 -5.96 -7.25 -6.91
CA ARG A 135 -4.58 -6.72 -6.99
C ARG A 135 -3.84 -7.12 -8.25
N SER A 136 -3.85 -8.41 -8.59
CA SER A 136 -3.15 -8.87 -9.80
C SER A 136 -3.72 -8.26 -11.08
N ALA A 137 -5.05 -8.12 -11.17
CA ALA A 137 -5.68 -7.50 -12.33
C ALA A 137 -5.34 -6.01 -12.44
N ILE A 138 -5.27 -5.30 -11.31
CA ILE A 138 -4.84 -3.89 -11.25
C ILE A 138 -3.39 -3.75 -11.75
N VAL A 139 -2.48 -4.58 -11.24
CA VAL A 139 -1.07 -4.58 -11.67
C VAL A 139 -0.97 -4.85 -13.16
N LYS A 140 -1.64 -5.90 -13.66
CA LYS A 140 -1.65 -6.24 -15.09
C LYS A 140 -2.18 -5.10 -15.95
N ALA A 141 -3.28 -4.45 -15.55
CA ALA A 141 -3.86 -3.34 -16.28
C ALA A 141 -2.90 -2.16 -16.41
N ILE A 142 -2.27 -1.76 -15.29
CA ILE A 142 -1.30 -0.66 -15.28
C ILE A 142 -0.04 -1.03 -16.06
N ALA A 143 0.49 -2.23 -15.87
CA ALA A 143 1.70 -2.70 -16.53
C ALA A 143 1.54 -2.76 -18.05
N MET A 144 0.44 -3.35 -18.56
CA MET A 144 0.14 -3.37 -19.99
C MET A 144 -0.06 -1.96 -20.56
N LYS A 145 -0.74 -1.08 -19.81
CA LYS A 145 -0.95 0.31 -20.23
C LYS A 145 0.36 1.07 -20.36
N VAL A 146 1.23 0.94 -19.36
CA VAL A 146 2.54 1.58 -19.32
C VAL A 146 3.47 0.99 -20.36
N ASN A 147 3.40 -0.31 -20.64
CA ASN A 147 4.20 -0.94 -21.70
C ASN A 147 3.87 -0.39 -23.09
N GLY A 148 2.62 0.01 -23.32
CA GLY A 148 2.23 0.73 -24.55
C GLY A 148 2.87 2.11 -24.67
N LEU A 149 3.25 2.75 -23.54
CA LEU A 149 3.93 4.05 -23.51
C LEU A 149 5.46 3.89 -23.50
N LEU A 150 5.97 2.91 -22.77
CA LEU A 150 7.38 2.60 -22.54
C LEU A 150 7.59 1.09 -22.78
N PRO A 151 7.85 0.69 -24.04
CA PRO A 151 8.06 -0.71 -24.37
C PRO A 151 9.21 -1.33 -23.56
N GLY A 152 9.00 -2.55 -23.06
CA GLY A 152 9.99 -3.30 -22.27
C GLY A 152 9.85 -3.13 -20.75
N VAL A 153 8.90 -2.30 -20.28
CA VAL A 153 8.59 -2.19 -18.84
C VAL A 153 7.85 -3.43 -18.34
N TYR A 154 7.03 -4.05 -19.18
CA TYR A 154 6.26 -5.25 -18.84
C TYR A 154 6.42 -6.32 -19.91
N ASP A 155 6.70 -7.53 -19.44
CA ASP A 155 6.80 -8.75 -20.25
C ASP A 155 5.76 -9.77 -19.75
N PRO A 156 4.69 -10.03 -20.53
CA PRO A 156 3.69 -11.04 -20.19
C PRO A 156 4.18 -12.47 -20.37
N ASP A 157 5.20 -12.71 -21.20
CA ASP A 157 5.67 -14.04 -21.57
C ASP A 157 6.46 -14.69 -20.43
N VAL A 158 7.03 -13.88 -19.53
CA VAL A 158 7.67 -14.34 -18.28
C VAL A 158 6.72 -15.09 -17.34
N TYR A 159 5.40 -15.00 -17.59
CA TYR A 159 4.36 -15.67 -16.80
C TYR A 159 3.69 -16.84 -17.56
N GLY A 160 4.22 -17.21 -18.72
CA GLY A 160 3.82 -18.40 -19.48
C GLY A 160 4.54 -19.65 -18.99
N ASP A 161 3.86 -20.80 -19.09
CA ASP A 161 4.42 -22.17 -19.04
C ASP A 161 4.35 -23.00 -17.73
N ASP A 162 3.42 -22.71 -16.80
CA ASP A 162 3.09 -23.65 -15.70
C ASP A 162 1.66 -24.24 -15.78
N ASP A 163 0.90 -23.98 -16.86
CA ASP A 163 -0.45 -24.54 -17.10
C ASP A 163 -0.48 -25.56 -18.26
N GLU A 164 0.60 -26.33 -18.50
CA GLU A 164 0.47 -27.64 -19.16
C GLU A 164 -0.08 -28.64 -18.13
N SER A 165 -1.34 -28.49 -17.72
CA SER A 165 -2.07 -29.62 -17.17
C SER A 165 -2.39 -30.56 -18.33
N GLU A 166 -1.60 -31.62 -18.44
CA GLU A 166 -1.86 -32.81 -19.24
C GLU A 166 -3.35 -33.21 -19.16
N GLU A 167 -4.14 -32.85 -20.18
CA GLU A 167 -5.36 -33.59 -20.50
C GLU A 167 -4.92 -34.84 -21.28
N GLU A 168 -4.42 -35.85 -20.56
CA GLU A 168 -4.31 -37.22 -21.10
C GLU A 168 -5.72 -37.82 -21.24
N GLU A 169 -6.08 -38.09 -22.50
CA GLU A 169 -7.12 -38.95 -23.11
C GLU A 169 -8.19 -39.64 -22.24
#